data_AF-R5EL54-F1
#
_entry.id   AF-R5EL54-F1
#
_cell.length_a   1.000
_cell.length_b   1.000
_cell.length_c   1.000
_cell.angle_alpha   90.00
_cell.angle_beta   90.00
_cell.angle_gamma   90.00
#
_symmetry.space_group_name_H-M   'P 1'
#
loop_
_entity.id
_entity.type
_entity.pdbx_description
1 polymer ?
#
loop_
_entity_poly.entity_id
_entity_poly.type
_entity_poly.pdbx_seq_one_letter_code
_entity_poly.pdbx_strand_id
1 'polypeptide(L)'
;MNLGSTQNLQVQNPTEVFDTLKGLPFVSNSGIYDGTIVTALAGTKRVNGVEQPCARVGFRVATQEGEAQLWISLDLSGDYAYHLQHLAILCNCIDQKGNLVINEHQEQKKDGTVMVVYPDLVGKKLKVAVRRTGEADSGQPYVNLAALLSVDGRTAVELINNQSASWIATNQKRLMPEGYPLFHAKPKETAPKTAATGYGQQTQQPYGQSQHQQVYGQAPQQPVSGYGYGA
;
A
#
# COMPACT_ATOMS: atom_id res chain seq x y z
N MET A 1 14.85 -4.79 -29.48
CA MET A 1 14.52 -4.92 -28.04
C MET A 1 15.42 -5.99 -27.47
N ASN A 2 16.39 -5.60 -26.65
CA ASN A 2 17.27 -6.54 -25.96
C ASN A 2 16.90 -6.45 -24.48
N LEU A 3 16.19 -7.47 -23.97
CA LEU A 3 15.83 -7.62 -22.56
C LEU A 3 17.10 -8.04 -21.82
N GLY A 4 17.95 -7.05 -21.53
CA GLY A 4 19.20 -7.24 -20.80
C GLY A 4 18.94 -7.50 -19.32
N SER A 5 19.17 -8.75 -18.92
CA SER A 5 19.51 -9.21 -17.57
C SER A 5 18.57 -8.81 -16.43
N THR A 6 17.63 -9.71 -16.14
CA THR A 6 17.03 -9.94 -14.82
C THR A 6 18.10 -10.37 -13.80
N GLN A 7 18.97 -9.46 -13.38
CA GLN A 7 19.84 -9.69 -12.23
C GLN A 7 19.10 -9.29 -10.95
N ASN A 8 18.70 -10.30 -10.17
CA ASN A 8 18.36 -10.26 -8.74
C ASN A 8 17.96 -8.89 -8.17
N LEU A 9 16.84 -8.34 -8.64
CA LEU A 9 16.10 -7.37 -7.85
C LEU A 9 15.44 -8.14 -6.72
N GLN A 10 15.99 -8.07 -5.51
CA GLN A 10 15.26 -8.49 -4.32
C GLN A 10 14.01 -7.61 -4.23
N VAL A 11 12.88 -8.16 -4.68
CA VAL A 11 11.56 -7.55 -4.63
C VAL A 11 11.21 -7.35 -3.16
N GLN A 12 11.32 -6.12 -2.68
CA GLN A 12 11.01 -5.78 -1.30
C GLN A 12 9.53 -5.99 -0.99
N ASN A 13 9.28 -6.41 0.25
CA ASN A 13 7.95 -6.53 0.82
C ASN A 13 7.20 -5.19 0.71
N PRO A 14 5.96 -5.17 0.19
CA PRO A 14 5.24 -3.96 -0.16
C PRO A 14 5.12 -2.83 0.87
N THR A 15 5.36 -3.10 2.15
CA THR A 15 4.98 -2.25 3.29
C THR A 15 6.08 -1.34 3.83
N GLU A 16 7.31 -1.38 3.30
CA GLU A 16 8.46 -0.57 3.79
C GLU A 16 8.90 0.58 2.86
N VAL A 17 7.97 1.07 2.05
CA VAL A 17 8.32 1.77 0.81
C VAL A 17 7.86 3.25 0.78
N PHE A 18 7.27 3.74 1.88
CA PHE A 18 6.74 5.11 1.99
C PHE A 18 7.20 5.82 3.27
N ASP A 19 8.49 5.73 3.61
CA ASP A 19 9.03 6.42 4.79
C ASP A 19 8.71 7.93 4.80
N THR A 20 8.62 8.56 3.62
CA THR A 20 8.28 9.98 3.45
C THR A 20 6.82 10.34 3.74
N LEU A 21 5.92 9.36 3.81
CA LEU A 21 4.51 9.52 4.17
C LEU A 21 4.19 8.96 5.57
N LYS A 22 5.19 8.35 6.23
CA LYS A 22 5.04 7.76 7.55
C LYS A 22 4.55 8.81 8.56
N GLY A 23 3.51 8.45 9.31
CA GLY A 23 2.91 9.31 10.33
C GLY A 23 1.70 10.13 9.85
N LEU A 24 1.43 10.20 8.54
CA LEU A 24 0.18 10.78 8.05
C LEU A 24 -0.96 9.76 8.15
N PRO A 25 -2.20 10.17 8.44
CA PRO A 25 -3.36 9.29 8.35
C PRO A 25 -3.66 8.94 6.89
N PHE A 26 -4.27 7.78 6.65
CA PHE A 26 -4.71 7.38 5.32
C PHE A 26 -6.04 8.06 4.96
N VAL A 27 -6.18 8.39 3.67
CA VAL A 27 -7.49 8.73 3.11
C VAL A 27 -8.45 7.56 3.32
N SER A 28 -9.60 7.83 3.94
CA SER A 28 -10.67 6.86 4.20
C SER A 28 -11.90 7.06 3.31
N ASN A 29 -12.07 8.24 2.72
CA ASN A 29 -13.30 8.62 2.01
C ASN A 29 -13.15 8.64 0.49
N SER A 30 -14.26 8.34 -0.19
CA SER A 30 -14.49 8.75 -1.57
C SER A 30 -14.26 10.26 -1.71
N GLY A 31 -13.59 10.70 -2.76
CA GLY A 31 -13.21 12.12 -2.85
C GLY A 31 -12.40 12.46 -4.08
N ILE A 32 -12.23 13.76 -4.31
CA ILE A 32 -11.26 14.32 -5.24
C ILE A 32 -10.32 15.19 -4.41
N TYR A 33 -9.06 14.79 -4.35
CA TYR A 33 -8.08 15.39 -3.46
C TYR A 33 -6.99 16.09 -4.25
N ASP A 34 -6.59 17.28 -3.82
CA ASP A 34 -5.37 17.92 -4.31
C ASP A 34 -4.15 17.18 -3.73
N GLY A 35 -3.37 16.56 -4.61
CA GLY A 35 -2.26 15.70 -4.25
C GLY A 35 -0.92 16.18 -4.80
N THR A 36 0.13 15.94 -4.03
CA THR A 36 1.52 16.02 -4.48
C THR A 36 2.14 14.63 -4.42
N ILE A 37 2.75 14.18 -5.51
CA ILE A 37 3.53 12.94 -5.51
C ILE A 37 4.77 13.16 -4.66
N VAL A 38 4.95 12.37 -3.62
CA VAL A 38 6.15 12.46 -2.75
C VAL A 38 7.08 11.26 -2.90
N THR A 39 6.59 10.19 -3.52
CA THR A 39 7.41 9.04 -3.89
C THR A 39 6.75 8.29 -5.03
N ALA A 40 7.55 7.74 -5.93
CA ALA A 40 7.12 6.90 -7.01
C ALA A 40 8.22 5.88 -7.33
N LEU A 41 7.87 4.61 -7.42
CA LEU A 41 8.84 3.51 -7.58
C LEU A 41 8.22 2.27 -8.17
N ALA A 42 9.08 1.40 -8.72
CA ALA A 42 8.67 0.10 -9.19
C ALA A 42 8.35 -0.84 -8.02
N GLY A 43 7.35 -1.69 -8.20
CA GLY A 43 7.03 -2.74 -7.26
C GLY A 43 6.23 -3.86 -7.93
N THR A 44 5.74 -4.77 -7.10
CA THR A 44 4.81 -5.82 -7.54
C THR A 44 3.51 -5.75 -6.75
N LYS A 45 2.41 -6.19 -7.34
CA LYS A 45 1.15 -6.45 -6.64
C LYS A 45 0.67 -7.86 -6.97
N ARG A 46 -0.03 -8.50 -6.04
CA ARG A 46 -0.58 -9.84 -6.25
C ARG A 46 -2.02 -9.74 -6.75
N VAL A 47 -2.28 -10.24 -7.96
CA VAL A 47 -3.62 -10.29 -8.58
C VAL A 47 -3.94 -11.74 -8.89
N ASN A 48 -5.03 -12.26 -8.31
CA ASN A 48 -5.45 -13.66 -8.51
C ASN A 48 -4.30 -14.67 -8.28
N GLY A 49 -3.46 -14.42 -7.27
CA GLY A 49 -2.32 -15.27 -6.93
C GLY A 49 -1.04 -15.02 -7.74
N VAL A 50 -1.10 -14.25 -8.82
CA VAL A 50 0.03 -13.93 -9.71
C VAL A 50 0.64 -12.58 -9.35
N GLU A 51 1.97 -12.50 -9.26
CA GLU A 51 2.66 -11.22 -9.10
C GLU A 51 2.70 -10.46 -10.42
N GLN A 52 2.28 -9.20 -10.40
CA GLN A 52 2.28 -8.32 -11.55
C GLN A 52 3.12 -7.08 -11.24
N PRO A 53 3.97 -6.64 -12.17
CA PRO A 53 4.77 -5.43 -12.01
C PRO A 53 3.85 -4.20 -12.05
N CYS A 54 4.11 -3.26 -11.14
CA CYS A 54 3.36 -2.00 -11.04
C CYS A 54 4.27 -0.84 -10.65
N ALA A 55 3.83 0.38 -10.99
CA ALA A 55 4.35 1.60 -10.41
C ALA A 55 3.57 1.93 -9.14
N ARG A 56 4.25 2.13 -8.03
CA ARG A 56 3.67 2.50 -6.76
C ARG A 56 3.91 3.97 -6.51
N VAL A 57 2.83 4.71 -6.34
CA VAL A 57 2.84 6.17 -6.24
C VAL A 57 2.23 6.57 -4.92
N GLY A 58 3.02 7.28 -4.11
CA GLY A 58 2.62 7.84 -2.84
C GLY A 58 2.28 9.31 -2.99
N PHE A 59 1.06 9.66 -2.62
CA PHE A 59 0.55 11.02 -2.61
C PHE A 59 0.45 11.54 -1.19
N ARG A 60 0.89 12.77 -0.99
CA ARG A 60 0.44 13.61 0.12
C ARG A 60 -0.74 14.43 -0.39
N VAL A 61 -1.87 14.36 0.30
CA VAL A 61 -3.11 15.01 -0.13
C VAL A 61 -3.65 15.96 0.92
N ALA A 62 -4.29 17.04 0.48
CA ALA A 62 -5.00 17.97 1.35
C ALA A 62 -6.44 17.48 1.61
N THR A 63 -6.88 17.50 2.86
CA THR A 63 -8.23 17.14 3.30
C THR A 63 -8.80 18.21 4.23
N GLN A 64 -10.10 18.13 4.56
CA GLN A 64 -10.72 19.07 5.52
C GLN A 64 -10.14 18.93 6.94
N GLU A 65 -9.67 17.75 7.30
CA GLU A 65 -9.11 17.43 8.62
C GLU A 65 -7.58 17.65 8.69
N GLY A 66 -6.93 17.97 7.56
CA GLY A 66 -5.48 18.19 7.46
C GLY A 66 -4.83 17.43 6.30
N GLU A 67 -3.52 17.19 6.39
CA GLU A 67 -2.80 16.39 5.39
C GLU A 67 -3.02 14.89 5.63
N ALA A 68 -3.19 14.14 4.55
CA ALA A 68 -3.30 12.69 4.57
C ALA A 68 -2.38 12.05 3.52
N GLN A 69 -2.20 10.74 3.62
CA GLN A 69 -1.51 9.93 2.64
C GLN A 69 -2.47 9.08 1.82
N LEU A 70 -2.15 8.91 0.54
CA LEU A 70 -2.83 8.01 -0.37
C LEU A 70 -1.79 7.25 -1.19
N TRP A 71 -1.89 5.91 -1.21
CA TRP A 71 -1.00 5.06 -1.99
C TRP A 71 -1.77 4.40 -3.11
N ILE A 72 -1.21 4.45 -4.31
CA ILE A 72 -1.82 3.87 -5.50
C ILE A 72 -0.80 2.95 -6.17
N SER A 73 -1.25 1.76 -6.57
CA SER A 73 -0.50 0.86 -7.45
C SER A 73 -1.08 0.94 -8.85
N LEU A 74 -0.27 1.38 -9.81
CA LEU A 74 -0.61 1.55 -11.22
C LEU A 74 0.04 0.44 -12.03
N ASP A 75 -0.75 -0.30 -12.80
CA ASP A 75 -0.22 -1.44 -13.54
C ASP A 75 0.69 -1.02 -14.69
N LEU A 76 1.76 -1.77 -14.90
CA LEU A 76 2.68 -1.56 -16.02
C LEU A 76 2.20 -2.24 -17.31
N SER A 77 1.22 -3.15 -17.22
CA SER A 77 0.74 -3.96 -18.34
C SER A 77 -0.78 -4.19 -18.29
N GLY A 78 -1.39 -4.48 -19.44
CA GLY A 78 -2.81 -4.82 -19.56
C GLY A 78 -3.74 -3.60 -19.56
N ASP A 79 -5.04 -3.82 -19.37
CA ASP A 79 -6.08 -2.80 -19.47
C ASP A 79 -5.95 -1.66 -18.43
N TYR A 80 -5.23 -1.92 -17.34
CA TYR A 80 -5.00 -0.94 -16.27
C TYR A 80 -3.75 -0.07 -16.48
N ALA A 81 -2.94 -0.34 -17.52
CA ALA A 81 -1.80 0.50 -17.90
C ALA A 81 -2.22 1.93 -18.31
N TYR A 82 -3.49 2.13 -18.64
CA TYR A 82 -4.07 3.43 -18.94
C TYR A 82 -3.87 4.46 -17.83
N HIS A 83 -3.96 4.07 -16.55
CA HIS A 83 -3.73 5.02 -15.45
C HIS A 83 -2.27 5.50 -15.36
N LEU A 84 -1.32 4.64 -15.70
CA LEU A 84 0.09 5.03 -15.76
C LEU A 84 0.36 5.96 -16.95
N GLN A 85 -0.23 5.68 -18.11
CA GLN A 85 -0.15 6.58 -19.27
C GLN A 85 -0.75 7.95 -18.96
N HIS A 86 -1.91 7.97 -18.29
CA HIS A 86 -2.54 9.19 -17.80
C HIS A 86 -1.63 9.96 -16.85
N LEU A 87 -1.01 9.26 -15.91
CA LEU A 87 -0.08 9.88 -14.99
C LEU A 87 1.10 10.53 -15.75
N ALA A 88 1.69 9.82 -16.72
CA ALA A 88 2.78 10.32 -17.54
C ALA A 88 2.39 11.61 -18.29
N ILE A 89 1.22 11.62 -18.93
CA ILE A 89 0.69 12.80 -19.64
C ILE A 89 0.52 13.97 -18.69
N LEU A 90 -0.16 13.76 -17.55
CA LEU A 90 -0.45 14.80 -16.57
C LEU A 90 0.82 15.36 -15.91
N CYS A 91 1.87 14.55 -15.81
CA CYS A 91 3.18 14.96 -15.28
C CYS A 91 4.12 15.57 -16.34
N ASN A 92 3.66 15.65 -17.60
CA ASN A 92 4.45 16.07 -18.76
C ASN A 92 5.71 15.21 -18.98
N CYS A 93 5.59 13.90 -18.80
CA CYS A 93 6.62 12.90 -19.05
C CYS A 93 6.61 12.50 -20.54
N ILE A 94 6.86 13.49 -21.41
CA ILE A 94 6.86 13.34 -22.87
C ILE A 94 8.25 13.70 -23.40
N ASP A 95 8.87 12.80 -24.15
CA ASP A 95 10.18 13.04 -24.76
C ASP A 95 10.09 13.97 -25.99
N GLN A 96 11.25 14.32 -26.55
CA GLN A 96 11.34 15.19 -27.72
C GLN A 96 10.68 14.63 -29.00
N LYS A 97 10.39 13.32 -29.02
CA LYS A 97 9.76 12.61 -30.14
C LYS A 97 8.26 12.39 -29.89
N GLY A 98 7.72 12.87 -28.76
CA GLY A 98 6.32 12.70 -28.39
C GLY A 98 6.00 11.36 -27.71
N ASN A 99 7.00 10.57 -27.30
CA ASN A 99 6.76 9.32 -26.58
C ASN A 99 6.55 9.59 -25.09
N LEU A 100 5.66 8.81 -24.46
CA LEU A 100 5.54 8.80 -23.01
C LEU A 100 6.74 8.08 -22.40
N VAL A 101 7.53 8.80 -21.59
CA VAL A 101 8.76 8.27 -20.98
C VAL A 101 8.79 8.66 -19.50
N ILE A 102 8.68 7.66 -18.63
CA ILE A 102 8.94 7.80 -17.19
C ILE A 102 10.33 7.20 -16.95
N ASN A 103 11.32 8.02 -16.62
CA ASN A 103 12.67 7.50 -16.43
C ASN A 103 12.79 6.73 -15.12
N GLU A 104 13.51 5.63 -15.17
CA GLU A 104 13.87 4.81 -14.02
C GLU A 104 15.24 5.20 -13.50
N HIS A 105 15.37 5.27 -12.17
CA HIS A 105 16.65 5.45 -11.51
C HIS A 105 16.81 4.40 -10.41
N GLN A 106 18.03 3.87 -10.24
CA GLN A 106 18.31 2.95 -9.15
C GLN A 106 18.83 3.72 -7.95
N GLU A 107 18.16 3.58 -6.81
CA GLU A 107 18.59 4.14 -5.53
C GLU A 107 18.98 3.02 -4.57
N GLN A 108 20.17 3.12 -4.00
CA GLN A 108 20.63 2.19 -2.97
C GLN A 108 20.43 2.78 -1.58
N LYS A 109 19.63 2.10 -0.74
CA LYS A 109 19.47 2.41 0.68
C LYS A 109 20.74 2.06 1.46
N LYS A 110 20.89 2.66 2.64
CA LYS A 110 22.02 2.40 3.56
C LYS A 110 22.17 0.94 4.01
N ASP A 111 21.07 0.18 3.98
CA ASP A 111 21.04 -1.25 4.30
C ASP A 111 21.44 -2.15 3.12
N GLY A 112 21.82 -1.55 1.99
CA GLY A 112 22.23 -2.26 0.77
C GLY A 112 21.09 -2.57 -0.20
N THR A 113 19.82 -2.32 0.19
CA THR A 113 18.66 -2.52 -0.70
C THR A 113 18.76 -1.59 -1.91
N VAL A 114 18.59 -2.14 -3.12
CA VAL A 114 18.41 -1.36 -4.34
C VAL A 114 16.92 -1.24 -4.67
N MET A 115 16.46 -0.01 -4.88
CA MET A 115 15.10 0.33 -5.34
C MET A 115 15.16 0.94 -6.73
N VAL A 116 14.15 0.66 -7.55
CA VAL A 116 13.93 1.39 -8.82
C VAL A 116 12.89 2.47 -8.56
N VAL A 117 13.28 3.73 -8.69
CA VAL A 117 12.45 4.92 -8.44
C VAL A 117 12.14 5.66 -9.74
N TYR A 118 11.06 6.45 -9.73
CA TYR A 118 10.62 7.31 -10.83
C TYR A 118 10.73 8.78 -10.43
N PRO A 119 11.94 9.37 -10.48
CA PRO A 119 12.20 10.70 -9.91
C PRO A 119 11.41 11.81 -10.63
N ASP A 120 11.16 11.66 -11.93
CA ASP A 120 10.44 12.65 -12.76
C ASP A 120 9.00 12.90 -12.29
N LEU A 121 8.42 11.97 -11.53
CA LEU A 121 7.08 12.07 -10.98
C LEU A 121 7.05 12.82 -9.64
N VAL A 122 8.14 12.82 -8.89
CA VAL A 122 8.18 13.39 -7.54
C VAL A 122 8.04 14.91 -7.57
N GLY A 123 7.24 15.46 -6.67
CA GLY A 123 6.91 16.88 -6.60
C GLY A 123 5.82 17.35 -7.56
N LYS A 124 5.34 16.48 -8.47
CA LYS A 124 4.24 16.82 -9.38
C LYS A 124 2.93 16.95 -8.61
N LYS A 125 2.17 17.99 -8.94
CA LYS A 125 0.86 18.29 -8.35
C LYS A 125 -0.25 17.89 -9.30
N LEU A 126 -1.22 17.17 -8.80
CA LEU A 126 -2.38 16.70 -9.56
C LEU A 126 -3.55 16.40 -8.62
N LYS A 127 -4.75 16.32 -9.18
CA LYS A 127 -5.95 15.92 -8.43
C LYS A 127 -6.13 14.42 -8.54
N VAL A 128 -6.34 13.75 -7.40
CA VAL A 128 -6.55 12.31 -7.32
C VAL A 128 -7.98 12.03 -6.90
N ALA A 129 -8.74 11.40 -7.79
CA ALA A 129 -10.12 11.02 -7.55
C ALA A 129 -10.19 9.55 -7.13
N VAL A 130 -10.74 9.26 -5.95
CA VAL A 130 -10.86 7.90 -5.41
C VAL A 130 -12.28 7.59 -4.94
N ARG A 131 -12.64 6.31 -4.98
CA ARG A 131 -13.88 5.76 -4.43
C ARG A 131 -13.53 4.83 -3.28
N ARG A 132 -14.14 5.02 -2.11
CA ARG A 132 -14.14 3.98 -1.09
C ARG A 132 -14.97 2.81 -1.60
N THR A 133 -14.42 1.61 -1.50
CA THR A 133 -15.07 0.37 -1.94
C THR A 133 -15.34 -0.60 -0.80
N GLY A 134 -14.76 -0.33 0.37
CA GLY A 134 -15.05 -1.06 1.58
C GLY A 134 -14.01 -0.80 2.65
N GLU A 135 -13.91 -1.76 3.55
CA GLU A 135 -12.97 -1.78 4.66
C GLU A 135 -12.53 -3.22 4.88
N ALA A 136 -11.24 -3.42 5.17
CA ALA A 136 -10.72 -4.71 5.59
C ALA A 136 -11.19 -5.02 7.01
N ASP A 137 -11.20 -6.30 7.39
CA ASP A 137 -11.49 -6.72 8.77
C ASP A 137 -10.56 -6.08 9.82
N SER A 138 -9.38 -5.60 9.39
CA SER A 138 -8.44 -4.84 10.21
C SER A 138 -8.84 -3.37 10.43
N GLY A 139 -9.95 -2.91 9.85
CA GLY A 139 -10.41 -1.52 9.84
C GLY A 139 -9.76 -0.66 8.75
N GLN A 140 -8.88 -1.22 7.91
CA GLN A 140 -8.19 -0.46 6.87
C GLN A 140 -9.12 -0.15 5.69
N PRO A 141 -9.25 1.12 5.24
CA PRO A 141 -10.13 1.45 4.13
C PRO A 141 -9.60 0.89 2.80
N TYR A 142 -10.49 0.32 2.00
CA TYR A 142 -10.24 0.02 0.60
C TYR A 142 -10.68 1.19 -0.27
N VAL A 143 -9.74 1.73 -1.04
CA VAL A 143 -10.00 2.81 -1.99
C VAL A 143 -9.57 2.37 -3.39
N ASN A 144 -10.43 2.63 -4.37
CA ASN A 144 -10.15 2.44 -5.78
C ASN A 144 -9.87 3.79 -6.43
N LEU A 145 -8.85 3.83 -7.29
CA LEU A 145 -8.60 4.98 -8.14
C LEU A 145 -9.75 5.13 -9.15
N ALA A 146 -10.43 6.26 -9.13
CA ALA A 146 -11.46 6.61 -10.12
C ALA A 146 -10.84 7.37 -11.30
N ALA A 147 -9.97 8.35 -11.02
CA ALA A 147 -9.22 9.08 -12.04
C ALA A 147 -8.02 9.81 -11.46
N LEU A 148 -7.05 10.08 -12.33
CA LEU A 148 -6.02 11.10 -12.13
C LEU A 148 -6.40 12.30 -13.01
N LEU A 149 -6.31 13.50 -12.45
CA LEU A 149 -6.72 14.73 -13.09
C LEU A 149 -5.61 15.78 -12.94
N SER A 150 -5.46 16.69 -13.89
CA SER A 150 -4.62 17.87 -13.75
C SER A 150 -5.11 18.77 -12.62
N VAL A 151 -4.28 19.75 -12.24
CA VAL A 151 -4.61 20.73 -11.19
C VAL A 151 -5.88 21.53 -11.47
N ASP A 152 -6.28 21.68 -12.74
CA ASP A 152 -7.52 22.33 -13.17
C ASP A 152 -8.70 21.35 -13.35
N GLY A 153 -8.52 20.08 -13.02
CA GLY A 153 -9.58 19.06 -12.98
C GLY A 153 -9.83 18.32 -14.30
N ARG A 154 -8.98 18.49 -15.33
CA ARG A 154 -9.08 17.76 -16.59
C ARG A 154 -8.41 16.38 -16.50
N THR A 155 -8.98 15.38 -17.14
CA THR A 155 -8.30 14.10 -17.40
C THR A 155 -7.17 14.29 -18.42
N ALA A 156 -6.27 13.31 -18.52
CA ALA A 156 -5.21 13.32 -19.54
C ALA A 156 -5.77 13.43 -20.98
N VAL A 157 -6.88 12.73 -21.27
CA VAL A 157 -7.56 12.79 -22.56
C VAL A 157 -8.15 14.18 -22.84
N GLU A 158 -8.81 14.78 -21.85
CA GLU A 158 -9.35 16.14 -21.98
C GLU A 158 -8.23 17.16 -22.17
N LEU A 159 -7.09 17.00 -21.47
CA LEU A 159 -5.93 17.87 -21.59
C LEU A 159 -5.34 17.83 -23.01
N ILE A 160 -5.08 16.62 -23.54
CA ILE A 160 -4.52 16.42 -24.88
C ILE A 160 -5.44 16.97 -25.96
N ASN A 161 -6.75 16.75 -25.82
CA ASN A 161 -7.73 17.20 -26.81
C ASN A 161 -8.18 18.66 -26.60
N ASN A 162 -7.55 19.39 -25.67
CA ASN A 162 -7.93 20.75 -25.29
C ASN A 162 -9.43 20.91 -24.98
N GLN A 163 -10.01 19.91 -24.31
CA GLN A 163 -11.40 19.89 -23.87
C GLN A 163 -11.54 20.52 -22.48
N SER A 164 -12.76 20.92 -22.14
CA SER A 164 -13.10 21.37 -20.79
C SER A 164 -13.08 20.21 -19.78
N ALA A 165 -13.04 20.53 -18.49
CA ALA A 165 -13.03 19.57 -17.39
C ALA A 165 -14.42 18.92 -17.17
N SER A 166 -14.89 18.14 -18.13
CA SER A 166 -16.23 17.53 -18.14
C SER A 166 -16.34 16.32 -17.22
N TRP A 167 -15.26 15.55 -17.07
CA TRP A 167 -15.23 14.35 -16.24
C TRP A 167 -15.48 14.69 -14.78
N ILE A 168 -14.77 15.70 -14.26
CA ILE A 168 -14.92 16.12 -12.86
C ILE A 168 -16.32 16.66 -12.60
N ALA A 169 -16.86 17.51 -13.49
CA ALA A 169 -18.21 18.05 -13.37
C ALA A 169 -19.28 16.94 -13.33
N THR A 170 -19.06 15.85 -14.07
CA THR A 170 -19.98 14.71 -14.15
C THR A 170 -19.86 13.76 -12.95
N ASN A 171 -18.64 13.58 -12.42
CA ASN A 171 -18.36 12.54 -11.42
C ASN A 171 -18.24 13.07 -9.98
N GLN A 172 -18.05 14.38 -9.77
CA GLN A 172 -17.84 14.95 -8.44
C GLN A 172 -18.95 14.60 -7.45
N LYS A 173 -20.22 14.64 -7.88
CA LYS A 173 -21.37 14.25 -7.03
C LYS A 173 -21.34 12.78 -6.61
N ARG A 174 -20.74 11.90 -7.41
CA ARG A 174 -20.61 10.46 -7.13
C ARG A 174 -19.39 10.16 -6.25
N LEU A 175 -18.54 11.16 -6.01
CA LEU A 175 -17.30 11.07 -5.26
C LEU A 175 -17.32 12.02 -4.06
N MET A 176 -18.51 12.39 -3.57
CA MET A 176 -18.59 13.24 -2.39
C MET A 176 -17.99 12.50 -1.19
N PRO A 177 -17.25 13.21 -0.32
CA PRO A 177 -16.75 12.65 0.93
C PRO A 177 -17.89 12.00 1.69
N GLU A 178 -17.79 10.70 1.88
CA GLU A 178 -18.58 10.03 2.89
C GLU A 178 -18.12 10.60 4.24
N GLY A 179 -19.03 10.92 5.16
CA GLY A 179 -18.70 11.62 6.41
C GLY A 179 -17.90 10.78 7.43
N TYR A 180 -16.98 9.91 6.98
CA TYR A 180 -16.12 9.13 7.86
C TYR A 180 -14.85 9.91 8.21
N PRO A 181 -14.30 9.76 9.42
CA PRO A 181 -13.03 10.37 9.78
C PRO A 181 -11.87 9.74 9.01
N LEU A 182 -10.74 10.44 8.93
CA LEU A 182 -9.50 9.87 8.37
C LEU A 182 -9.07 8.59 9.09
N PHE A 183 -8.45 7.65 8.37
CA PHE A 183 -7.96 6.41 8.97
C PHE A 183 -6.59 6.61 9.61
N HIS A 184 -6.53 6.42 10.92
CA HIS A 184 -5.27 6.45 11.66
C HIS A 184 -4.73 5.03 11.79
N ALA A 185 -3.64 4.72 11.09
CA ALA A 185 -2.96 3.45 11.27
C ALA A 185 -2.52 3.32 12.73
N LYS A 186 -3.02 2.29 13.42
CA LYS A 186 -2.54 1.96 14.76
C LYS A 186 -1.04 1.66 14.68
N PRO A 187 -0.21 2.14 15.63
CA PRO A 187 1.17 1.72 15.73
C PRO A 187 1.23 0.19 15.72
N LYS A 188 2.08 -0.41 14.88
CA LYS A 188 2.32 -1.85 14.97
C LYS A 188 2.85 -2.14 16.38
N GLU A 189 2.08 -2.86 17.18
CA GLU A 189 2.60 -3.50 18.38
C GLU A 189 3.62 -4.53 17.91
N THR A 190 4.89 -4.14 17.90
CA THR A 190 5.98 -5.09 17.77
C THR A 190 6.09 -5.75 19.12
N ALA A 191 5.60 -6.98 19.24
CA ALA A 191 5.90 -7.80 20.40
C ALA A 191 7.42 -7.76 20.61
N PRO A 192 7.91 -7.47 21.83
CA PRO A 192 9.34 -7.50 22.08
C PRO A 192 9.84 -8.86 21.63
N LYS A 193 10.82 -8.88 20.71
CA LYS A 193 11.55 -10.11 20.39
C LYS A 193 12.14 -10.60 21.71
N THR A 194 11.52 -11.58 22.33
CA THR A 194 12.16 -12.32 23.41
C THR A 194 13.43 -12.88 22.81
N ALA A 195 14.57 -12.39 23.29
CA ALA A 195 15.85 -12.96 22.95
C ALA A 195 15.74 -14.47 23.20
N ALA A 196 15.97 -15.27 22.16
CA ALA A 196 16.00 -16.71 22.28
C ALA A 196 16.90 -17.07 23.47
N THR A 197 16.32 -17.76 24.45
CA THR A 197 17.05 -18.25 25.63
C THR A 197 18.16 -19.13 25.11
N GLY A 198 19.38 -18.60 25.13
CA GLY A 198 20.58 -19.33 24.73
C GLY A 198 20.70 -20.60 25.55
N TYR A 199 21.05 -21.68 24.86
CA TYR A 199 21.49 -22.93 25.46
C TYR A 199 22.56 -22.66 26.54
N GLY A 200 22.31 -23.18 27.73
CA GLY A 200 23.33 -23.35 28.77
C GLY A 200 23.28 -22.32 29.90
N GLN A 201 22.44 -22.58 30.92
CA GLN A 201 22.90 -22.44 32.31
C GLN A 201 22.33 -23.57 33.15
N GLN A 202 23.26 -24.42 33.56
CA GLN A 202 23.12 -25.46 34.56
C GLN A 202 23.46 -24.85 35.92
N THR A 203 22.89 -25.43 37.00
CA THR A 203 23.09 -25.14 38.44
C THR A 203 22.32 -23.93 38.97
N GLN A 204 21.60 -23.98 40.10
CA GLN A 204 21.73 -24.80 41.31
C GLN A 204 20.38 -24.76 42.09
N GLN A 205 19.92 -25.90 42.62
CA GLN A 205 18.83 -25.95 43.60
C GLN A 205 19.35 -25.68 45.03
N PRO A 206 18.53 -25.09 45.92
CA PRO A 206 18.62 -25.31 47.35
C PRO A 206 17.51 -26.25 47.86
N TYR A 207 17.92 -27.09 48.80
CA TYR A 207 17.25 -28.26 49.37
C TYR A 207 16.74 -27.95 50.80
N GLY A 208 15.54 -28.44 51.15
CA GLY A 208 14.93 -28.48 52.51
C GLY A 208 13.92 -27.36 52.79
N GLN A 209 12.73 -27.54 53.41
CA GLN A 209 12.26 -28.58 54.34
C GLN A 209 10.71 -28.56 54.48
N SER A 210 10.12 -29.76 54.64
CA SER A 210 8.86 -30.16 55.35
C SER A 210 7.43 -29.86 54.81
N GLN A 211 6.88 -30.92 54.20
CA GLN A 211 5.61 -31.64 54.47
C GLN A 211 4.31 -30.88 54.79
N HIS A 212 3.26 -31.12 53.99
CA HIS A 212 2.05 -31.83 54.42
C HIS A 212 1.41 -32.55 53.23
N GLN A 213 1.00 -33.79 53.49
CA GLN A 213 0.40 -34.77 52.59
C GLN A 213 -1.13 -34.70 52.72
N GLN A 214 -1.89 -34.76 51.62
CA GLN A 214 -3.12 -35.57 51.52
C GLN A 214 -3.61 -35.68 50.06
N VAL A 215 -4.11 -36.86 49.73
CA VAL A 215 -4.40 -37.42 48.40
C VAL A 215 -5.91 -37.61 48.24
N TYR A 216 -6.50 -37.23 47.09
CA TYR A 216 -7.66 -37.85 46.40
C TYR A 216 -8.06 -36.95 45.20
N GLY A 217 -8.33 -37.36 43.95
CA GLY A 217 -8.35 -38.63 43.26
C GLY A 217 -8.68 -38.37 41.77
N GLN A 218 -8.19 -39.25 40.89
CA GLN A 218 -8.66 -39.64 39.55
C GLN A 218 -8.79 -38.61 38.39
N ALA A 219 -8.08 -38.96 37.29
CA ALA A 219 -8.15 -38.40 35.93
C ALA A 219 -9.19 -39.15 35.05
N PRO A 220 -9.15 -39.07 33.71
CA PRO A 220 -9.51 -37.98 32.79
C PRO A 220 -10.70 -38.38 31.87
N GLN A 221 -11.35 -37.44 31.17
CA GLN A 221 -12.25 -37.78 30.05
C GLN A 221 -11.82 -37.09 28.74
N GLN A 222 -11.52 -37.93 27.75
CA GLN A 222 -11.36 -37.60 26.34
C GLN A 222 -12.72 -37.24 25.70
N PRO A 223 -12.75 -36.40 24.66
CA PRO A 223 -13.82 -36.45 23.67
C PRO A 223 -13.50 -37.47 22.56
N VAL A 224 -14.48 -38.33 22.30
CA VAL A 224 -14.53 -39.38 21.29
C VAL A 224 -14.75 -38.79 19.88
N SER A 225 -14.11 -39.38 18.87
CA SER A 225 -14.37 -39.16 17.44
C SER A 225 -15.57 -39.96 16.95
N GLY A 226 -16.33 -39.41 16.00
CA GLY A 226 -16.78 -40.17 14.82
C GLY A 226 -18.28 -40.26 14.50
N TYR A 227 -18.57 -39.93 13.21
CA TYR A 227 -19.59 -40.47 12.28
C TYR A 227 -21.09 -40.35 12.64
N GLY A 228 -22.03 -40.08 11.73
CA GLY A 228 -22.09 -39.98 10.26
C GLY A 228 -23.56 -40.05 9.80
N TYR A 229 -23.82 -39.77 8.50
CA TYR A 229 -25.02 -40.11 7.68
C TYR A 229 -26.42 -39.68 8.20
N GLY A 230 -27.27 -38.97 7.46
CA GLY A 230 -27.68 -39.21 6.08
C GLY A 230 -28.97 -40.05 6.06
N ALA A 231 -30.13 -39.39 6.10
CA ALA A 231 -31.43 -39.83 5.59
C ALA A 231 -32.35 -38.61 5.48
#